data_AF-A0A7R9QLE4-F1
#
_entry.id   AF-A0A7R9QLE4-F1
#
_cell.length_a   1.000
_cell.length_b   1.000
_cell.length_c   1.000
_cell.angle_alpha   90.00
_cell.angle_beta   90.00
_cell.angle_gamma   90.00
#
_symmetry.space_group_name_H-M   'P 1'
#
loop_
_entity.id
_entity.type
_entity.pdbx_description
1 polymer ?
#
loop_
_entity_poly.entity_id
_entity_poly.type
_entity_poly.pdbx_seq_one_letter_code
_entity_poly.pdbx_strand_id
1 'polypeptide(L)'
;MGTDVVIVKKGHRICGTGGAITTTPIVQNKAYFEVKVQQTGIWGIGLATSNANLSSVPLGIDSQSWVLRQDGNIIHENQIVHTLSEELQESDVVGVTFDHIELKFFVNNKAIDLAV
;
A
#
# COMPACT_ATOMS: atom_id res chain seq x y z
N MET A 1 -3.64 -1.37 -14.16
CA MET A 1 -2.94 -0.09 -13.92
C MET A 1 -3.95 1.02 -14.14
N GLY A 2 -3.91 2.09 -13.34
CA GLY A 2 -4.75 3.27 -13.55
C GLY A 2 -4.40 4.05 -14.81
N THR A 3 -5.30 4.91 -15.26
CA THR A 3 -5.22 5.62 -16.55
C THR A 3 -4.02 6.56 -16.65
N ASP A 4 -3.76 7.35 -15.60
CA ASP A 4 -2.73 8.40 -15.58
C ASP A 4 -1.47 7.98 -14.79
N VAL A 5 -1.21 6.68 -14.76
CA VAL A 5 -0.08 6.07 -14.05
C VAL A 5 1.11 5.91 -14.97
N VAL A 6 2.28 6.30 -14.49
CA VAL A 6 3.56 6.15 -15.18
C VAL A 6 4.46 5.18 -14.42
N ILE A 7 4.92 4.14 -15.11
CA ILE A 7 5.86 3.15 -14.56
C ILE A 7 7.21 3.30 -15.25
N VAL A 8 8.26 3.53 -14.46
CA VAL A 8 9.64 3.75 -14.93
C VAL A 8 10.62 2.85 -14.18
N LYS A 9 11.92 2.99 -14.48
CA LYS A 9 13.02 2.21 -13.85
C LYS A 9 12.77 0.70 -13.90
N LYS A 10 12.48 0.17 -15.09
CA LYS A 10 12.24 -1.28 -15.32
C LYS A 10 11.13 -1.85 -14.42
N GLY A 11 10.06 -1.11 -14.18
CA GLY A 11 8.94 -1.57 -13.34
C GLY A 11 9.08 -1.30 -11.84
N HIS A 12 10.18 -0.67 -11.38
CA HIS A 12 10.46 -0.47 -9.95
C HIS A 12 10.07 0.91 -9.43
N ARG A 13 9.48 1.77 -10.26
CA ARG A 13 9.01 3.09 -9.83
C ARG A 13 7.69 3.43 -10.49
N ILE A 14 6.73 3.84 -9.67
CA ILE A 14 5.44 4.39 -10.05
C ILE A 14 5.41 5.90 -9.75
N CYS A 15 4.80 6.67 -10.63
CA CYS A 15 4.43 8.08 -10.41
C CYS A 15 3.18 8.44 -11.26
N GLY A 16 2.68 9.68 -11.15
CA GLY A 16 1.46 10.11 -11.81
C GLY A 16 0.23 10.01 -10.90
N THR A 17 -0.96 9.80 -11.48
CA THR A 17 -2.23 9.74 -10.75
C THR A 17 -2.93 8.41 -11.01
N GLY A 18 -3.14 7.63 -9.94
CA GLY A 18 -3.73 6.29 -10.00
C GLY A 18 -2.92 5.26 -9.21
N GLY A 19 -3.28 3.99 -9.36
CA GLY A 19 -2.62 2.85 -8.73
C GLY A 19 -2.12 1.81 -9.73
N ALA A 20 -1.26 0.91 -9.25
CA ALA A 20 -0.87 -0.30 -9.96
C ALA A 20 -0.84 -1.48 -8.98
N ILE A 21 -1.22 -2.65 -9.47
CA ILE A 21 -0.97 -3.93 -8.80
C ILE A 21 0.28 -4.57 -9.41
N THR A 22 0.95 -5.41 -8.64
CA THR A 22 2.10 -6.19 -9.13
C THR A 22 1.65 -7.21 -10.18
N THR A 23 2.61 -7.77 -10.91
CA THR A 23 2.34 -8.75 -11.98
C THR A 23 2.04 -10.15 -11.48
N THR A 24 2.30 -10.44 -10.20
CA THR A 24 2.14 -11.77 -9.61
C THR A 24 1.25 -11.70 -8.38
N PRO A 25 0.15 -12.47 -8.32
CA PRO A 25 -0.69 -12.54 -7.13
C PRO A 25 0.04 -13.27 -5.99
N ILE A 26 -0.37 -13.00 -4.76
CA ILE A 26 0.12 -13.72 -3.58
C ILE A 26 -0.62 -15.05 -3.49
N VAL A 27 0.01 -16.12 -3.98
CA VAL A 27 -0.51 -17.51 -3.91
C VAL A 27 0.27 -18.37 -2.91
N GLN A 28 1.42 -17.88 -2.47
CA GLN A 28 2.27 -18.50 -1.47
C GLN A 28 1.73 -18.26 -0.05
N ASN A 29 2.07 -19.14 0.90
CA ASN A 29 1.59 -19.06 2.28
C ASN A 29 1.98 -17.77 3.01
N LYS A 30 3.13 -17.18 2.67
CA LYS A 30 3.63 -15.94 3.26
C LYS A 30 4.31 -15.10 2.19
N ALA A 31 3.95 -13.83 2.11
CA ALA A 31 4.57 -12.88 1.19
C ALA A 31 5.15 -11.70 1.96
N TYR A 32 6.23 -11.14 1.42
CA TYR A 32 6.83 -9.90 1.87
C TYR A 32 7.21 -9.05 0.68
N PHE A 33 6.94 -7.75 0.75
CA PHE A 33 7.47 -6.77 -0.19
C PHE A 33 7.68 -5.43 0.50
N GLU A 34 8.53 -4.60 -0.12
CA GLU A 34 8.87 -3.27 0.37
C GLU A 34 8.63 -2.22 -0.70
N VAL A 35 8.26 -1.02 -0.26
CA VAL A 35 8.18 0.16 -1.10
C VAL A 35 8.88 1.30 -0.38
N LYS A 36 9.88 1.90 -1.03
CA LYS A 36 10.55 3.10 -0.54
C LYS A 36 9.83 4.34 -1.06
N VAL A 37 9.40 5.22 -0.14
CA VAL A 37 8.80 6.52 -0.48
C VAL A 37 9.91 7.42 -1.05
N GLN A 38 9.92 7.62 -2.36
CA GLN A 38 10.94 8.44 -3.03
C GLN A 38 10.68 9.94 -2.90
N GLN A 39 9.41 10.32 -2.92
CA GLN A 39 8.91 11.68 -2.77
C GLN A 39 7.52 11.57 -2.16
N THR A 40 7.20 12.44 -1.19
CA THR A 40 5.89 12.44 -0.55
C THR A 40 4.84 13.14 -1.42
N GLY A 41 3.58 13.08 -0.99
CA GLY A 41 2.41 13.50 -1.77
C GLY A 41 1.22 12.63 -1.37
N ILE A 42 0.27 12.42 -2.29
CA ILE A 42 -0.83 11.47 -2.07
C ILE A 42 -0.39 10.10 -2.59
N TRP A 43 -0.34 9.10 -1.71
CA TRP A 43 0.05 7.74 -2.07
C TRP A 43 -0.59 6.72 -1.13
N GLY A 44 -0.64 5.47 -1.58
CA GLY A 44 -1.09 4.34 -0.77
C GLY A 44 -0.31 3.08 -1.12
N ILE A 45 0.03 2.27 -0.11
CA ILE A 45 0.78 1.02 -0.24
C ILE A 45 0.00 -0.07 0.48
N GLY A 46 -0.15 -1.24 -0.13
CA GLY A 46 -0.85 -2.36 0.50
C GLY A 46 -1.29 -3.43 -0.49
N LEU A 47 -2.44 -4.04 -0.23
CA LEU A 47 -3.00 -5.13 -1.03
C LEU A 47 -4.26 -4.68 -1.77
N ALA A 48 -4.48 -5.28 -2.93
CA ALA A 48 -5.69 -5.12 -3.69
C ALA A 48 -6.03 -6.41 -4.44
N THR A 49 -7.32 -6.62 -4.69
CA THR A 49 -7.78 -7.65 -5.62
C THR A 49 -7.57 -7.15 -7.06
N SER A 50 -7.69 -8.06 -8.04
CA SER A 50 -7.67 -7.69 -9.46
C SER A 50 -8.87 -6.83 -9.89
N ASN A 51 -9.92 -6.71 -9.06
CA ASN A 51 -11.12 -5.95 -9.35
C ASN A 51 -11.05 -4.49 -8.84
N ALA A 52 -9.99 -4.11 -8.13
CA ALA A 52 -9.86 -2.75 -7.61
C ALA A 52 -9.83 -1.71 -8.75
N ASN A 53 -10.59 -0.62 -8.59
CA ASN A 53 -10.57 0.49 -9.54
C ASN A 53 -9.30 1.35 -9.34
N LEU A 54 -8.24 1.02 -10.08
CA LEU A 54 -6.94 1.67 -9.98
C LEU A 54 -6.88 3.10 -10.55
N SER A 55 -7.93 3.58 -11.23
CA SER A 55 -8.00 4.97 -11.70
C SER A 55 -8.66 5.89 -10.67
N SER A 56 -9.32 5.33 -9.66
CA SER A 56 -9.96 6.09 -8.58
C SER A 56 -9.04 6.13 -7.36
N VAL A 57 -8.48 7.29 -7.07
CA VAL A 57 -7.65 7.52 -5.88
C VAL A 57 -8.43 8.39 -4.86
N PRO A 58 -8.25 8.17 -3.55
CA PRO A 58 -7.38 7.16 -2.92
C PRO A 58 -7.99 5.74 -2.90
N LEU A 59 -7.15 4.71 -2.85
CA LEU A 59 -7.57 3.31 -2.66
C LEU A 59 -7.98 3.04 -1.19
N GLY A 60 -8.60 1.90 -0.91
CA GLY A 60 -9.13 1.52 0.41
C GLY A 60 -10.54 2.02 0.70
N ILE A 61 -11.22 2.62 -0.29
CA ILE A 61 -12.61 3.10 -0.14
C ILE A 61 -13.61 1.94 -0.24
N ASP A 62 -13.28 0.90 -1.00
CA ASP A 62 -14.12 -0.27 -1.22
C ASP A 62 -13.52 -1.53 -0.56
N SER A 63 -14.21 -2.65 -0.75
CA SER A 63 -13.79 -3.97 -0.28
C SER A 63 -12.64 -4.58 -1.09
N GLN A 64 -12.14 -3.88 -2.13
CA GLN A 64 -11.16 -4.42 -3.05
C GLN A 64 -9.73 -4.09 -2.66
N SER A 65 -9.51 -3.30 -1.61
CA SER A 65 -8.15 -2.91 -1.20
C SER A 65 -8.01 -2.62 0.30
N TRP A 66 -6.81 -2.91 0.81
CA TRP A 66 -6.30 -2.52 2.14
C TRP A 66 -5.03 -1.73 1.93
N VAL A 67 -4.99 -0.47 2.37
CA VAL A 67 -3.85 0.42 2.10
C VAL A 67 -3.45 1.23 3.30
N LEU A 68 -2.14 1.30 3.55
CA LEU A 68 -1.51 2.37 4.33
C LEU A 68 -1.35 3.60 3.44
N ARG A 69 -1.95 4.72 3.83
CA ARG A 69 -1.89 6.00 3.11
C ARG A 69 -0.83 6.94 3.68
N GLN A 70 -0.54 8.00 2.93
CA GLN A 70 0.46 9.02 3.30
C GLN A 70 0.22 9.68 4.67
N ASP A 71 -1.03 9.71 5.14
CA ASP A 71 -1.46 10.33 6.38
C ASP A 71 -1.30 9.40 7.61
N GLY A 72 -0.70 8.22 7.41
CA GLY A 72 -0.52 7.22 8.47
C GLY A 72 -1.78 6.42 8.77
N ASN A 73 -2.85 6.54 7.98
CA ASN A 73 -4.04 5.72 8.16
C ASN A 73 -3.97 4.44 7.32
N ILE A 74 -4.25 3.30 7.96
CA ILE A 74 -4.53 2.03 7.30
C ILE A 74 -6.05 1.97 7.09
N ILE A 75 -6.47 1.90 5.83
CA ILE A 75 -7.88 2.05 5.46
C ILE A 75 -8.35 0.86 4.60
N HIS A 76 -9.55 0.37 4.92
CA HIS A 76 -10.29 -0.64 4.16
C HIS A 76 -11.80 -0.35 4.24
N GLU A 77 -12.54 -0.53 3.14
CA GLU A 77 -13.99 -0.24 3.09
C GLU A 77 -14.34 1.16 3.62
N ASN A 78 -13.47 2.14 3.34
CA ASN A 78 -13.59 3.52 3.80
C ASN A 78 -13.59 3.67 5.34
N GLN A 79 -13.10 2.67 6.07
CA GLN A 79 -12.92 2.69 7.51
C GLN A 79 -11.44 2.73 7.86
N ILE A 80 -11.08 3.57 8.83
CA ILE A 80 -9.73 3.60 9.39
C ILE A 80 -9.61 2.38 10.32
N VAL A 81 -8.84 1.40 9.89
CA VAL A 81 -8.52 0.19 10.66
C VAL A 81 -7.50 0.53 11.75
N HIS A 82 -6.54 1.39 11.44
CA HIS A 82 -5.50 1.81 12.37
C HIS A 82 -4.86 3.13 11.91
N THR A 83 -4.28 3.87 12.85
CA THR A 83 -3.53 5.10 12.59
C THR A 83 -2.16 4.97 13.23
N LEU A 84 -1.11 5.16 12.43
CA LEU A 84 0.26 5.17 12.91
C LEU A 84 0.45 6.31 13.94
N SER A 85 1.31 6.07 14.92
CA SER A 85 1.71 7.08 15.90
C SER A 85 2.72 8.09 15.36
N GLU A 86 3.45 7.72 14.31
CA GLU A 86 4.51 8.53 13.69
C GLU A 86 4.11 8.88 12.25
N GLU A 87 4.48 10.09 11.81
CA GLU A 87 4.26 10.53 10.44
C GLU A 87 5.24 9.85 9.48
N LEU A 88 4.75 9.48 8.29
CA LEU A 88 5.54 8.88 7.22
C LEU A 88 6.28 9.97 6.43
N GLN A 89 7.58 9.78 6.23
CA GLN A 89 8.48 10.74 5.61
C GLN A 89 9.06 10.24 4.29
N GLU A 90 9.62 11.17 3.51
CA GLU A 90 10.43 10.79 2.37
C GLU A 90 11.62 9.93 2.81
N SER A 91 12.00 8.98 1.95
CA SER A 91 13.00 7.93 2.21
C SER A 91 12.58 6.82 3.15
N ASP A 92 11.42 6.89 3.82
CA ASP A 92 10.90 5.76 4.60
C ASP A 92 10.65 4.54 3.71
N VAL A 93 10.90 3.38 4.29
CA VAL A 93 10.62 2.07 3.67
C VAL A 93 9.41 1.45 4.35
N VAL A 94 8.34 1.31 3.59
CA VAL A 94 7.14 0.60 4.02
C VAL A 94 7.26 -0.86 3.63
N GLY A 95 7.36 -1.75 4.62
CA GLY A 95 7.30 -3.19 4.44
C GLY A 95 5.87 -3.71 4.63
N VAL A 96 5.48 -4.73 3.87
CA VAL A 96 4.17 -5.36 3.96
C VAL A 96 4.35 -6.87 4.02
N THR A 97 3.78 -7.52 5.05
CA THR A 97 3.68 -8.99 5.10
C THR A 97 2.23 -9.43 5.04
N PHE A 98 1.98 -10.54 4.33
CA PHE A 98 0.66 -11.15 4.26
C PHE A 98 0.75 -12.68 4.25
N ASP A 99 -0.09 -13.34 5.03
CA ASP A 99 -0.14 -14.80 5.14
C ASP A 99 -1.52 -15.44 4.95
N HIS A 100 -2.44 -14.71 4.31
CA HIS A 100 -3.87 -15.08 4.12
C HIS A 100 -4.73 -15.02 5.37
N ILE A 101 -4.14 -14.74 6.54
CA ILE A 101 -4.87 -14.52 7.80
C ILE A 101 -4.63 -13.09 8.29
N GLU A 102 -3.36 -12.65 8.29
CA GLU A 102 -2.94 -11.36 8.81
C GLU A 102 -2.23 -10.52 7.74
N LEU A 103 -2.56 -9.23 7.73
CA LEU A 103 -1.83 -8.20 6.98
C LEU A 103 -1.11 -7.31 7.98
N LYS A 104 0.22 -7.21 7.87
CA LYS A 104 1.03 -6.34 8.74
C LYS A 104 1.83 -5.35 7.92
N PHE A 105 1.97 -4.16 8.46
CA PHE A 105 2.78 -3.09 7.91
C PHE A 105 3.99 -2.84 8.81
N PHE A 106 5.07 -2.43 8.18
CA PHE A 106 6.34 -2.09 8.82
C PHE A 106 6.80 -0.74 8.29
N VAL A 107 7.37 0.10 9.13
CA VAL A 107 8.05 1.34 8.71
C VAL A 107 9.51 1.24 9.16
N ASN A 108 10.44 1.29 8.21
CA ASN A 108 11.87 1.17 8.48
C ASN A 108 12.22 -0.07 9.34
N ASN A 109 11.64 -1.22 8.96
CA ASN A 109 11.74 -2.51 9.65
C ASN A 109 11.14 -2.58 11.07
N LYS A 110 10.44 -1.55 11.53
CA LYS A 110 9.67 -1.59 12.77
C LYS A 110 8.23 -1.97 12.46
N ALA A 111 7.74 -3.03 13.09
CA ALA A 111 6.34 -3.43 12.96
C ALA A 111 5.43 -2.33 13.50
N ILE A 112 4.34 -2.06 12.79
CA ILE A 112 3.25 -1.25 13.31
C ILE A 112 2.41 -2.16 14.18
N ASP A 113 2.41 -1.92 15.49
CA ASP A 113 1.54 -2.62 16.42
C ASP A 113 0.10 -2.18 16.18
N LEU A 114 -0.60 -2.97 15.36
CA LEU A 114 -2.05 -2.90 15.24
C LEU A 114 -2.63 -3.30 16.59
N ALA A 115 -2.92 -2.31 17.45
CA ALA A 115 -3.66 -2.54 18.68
C ALA A 115 -5.06 -3.05 18.28
N VAL A 116 -5.25 -4.36 18.38
CA VAL A 116 -6.56 -5.03 18.26
C VAL A 116 -7.26 -4.96 19.62
#